data_AF-A0A944PJM1-F1
#
_entry.id   AF-A0A944PJM1-F1
#
_cell.length_a   1.000
_cell.length_b   1.000
_cell.length_c   1.000
_cell.angle_alpha   90.00
_cell.angle_beta   90.00
_cell.angle_gamma   90.00
#
_symmetry.space_group_name_H-M   'P 1'
#
loop_
_entity.id
_entity.type
_entity.pdbx_description
1 polymer ?
#
loop_
_entity_poly.entity_id
_entity_poly.type
_entity_poly.pdbx_seq_one_letter_code
_entity_poly.pdbx_strand_id
1 'polypeptide(L)'
;MNVETWASVGVSLATGVCGAWAARAARRTPRQEKRDDFTAITDRLNGEIERHAKRIDLLQRRADQAEERADHADRRLEGAMAAVAYLIDRVRGLSGYIRSTGMEPPAAAPIPTAAREFINNDM
;
A
#
# COMPACT_ATOMS: atom_id res chain seq x y z
N MET A 1 25.20 81.27 -14.56
CA MET A 1 24.86 79.84 -14.43
C MET A 1 24.66 79.29 -15.84
N ASN A 2 25.54 78.37 -16.26
CA ASN A 2 25.56 77.88 -17.64
C ASN A 2 24.44 76.85 -17.87
N VAL A 3 23.95 76.80 -19.10
CA VAL A 3 22.92 75.84 -19.56
C VAL A 3 23.33 74.39 -19.29
N GLU A 4 24.62 74.10 -19.35
CA GLU A 4 25.21 72.79 -19.05
C GLU A 4 25.01 72.36 -17.59
N THR A 5 25.04 73.31 -16.64
CA THR A 5 24.79 73.03 -15.22
C THR A 5 23.33 72.65 -15.00
N TRP A 6 22.39 73.34 -15.66
CA TRP A 6 20.96 73.01 -15.62
C TRP A 6 20.65 71.66 -16.27
N ALA A 7 21.30 71.33 -17.38
CA ALA A 7 21.17 70.04 -18.02
C ALA A 7 21.66 68.89 -17.11
N SER A 8 22.81 69.05 -16.47
CA SER A 8 23.37 68.03 -15.56
C SER A 8 22.49 67.77 -14.32
N VAL A 9 21.89 68.83 -13.77
CA VAL A 9 20.94 68.73 -12.65
C VAL A 9 19.65 68.03 -13.09
N GLY A 10 19.14 68.36 -14.28
CA GLY A 10 17.95 67.73 -14.85
C GLY A 10 18.12 66.22 -15.05
N VAL A 11 19.25 65.80 -15.63
CA VAL A 11 19.55 64.37 -15.84
C VAL A 11 19.71 63.64 -14.51
N SER A 12 20.43 64.23 -13.55
CA SER A 12 20.65 63.60 -12.23
C SER A 12 19.35 63.40 -11.45
N LEU A 13 18.44 64.38 -11.52
CA LEU A 13 17.10 64.25 -10.94
C LEU A 13 16.26 63.18 -11.65
N ALA A 14 16.28 63.14 -12.98
CA ALA A 14 15.57 62.13 -13.75
C ALA A 14 16.07 60.71 -13.42
N THR A 15 17.40 60.50 -13.38
CA THR A 15 17.99 59.21 -13.02
C THR A 15 17.67 58.82 -11.57
N GLY A 16 17.71 59.77 -10.63
CA GLY A 16 17.36 59.53 -9.23
C GLY A 16 15.90 59.10 -9.06
N VAL A 17 14.96 59.75 -9.75
CA VAL A 17 13.54 59.40 -9.72
C VAL A 17 13.28 58.03 -10.35
N CYS A 18 13.88 57.75 -11.51
CA CYS A 18 13.77 56.44 -12.16
C CYS A 18 14.36 55.32 -11.29
N GLY A 19 15.51 55.56 -10.66
CA GLY A 19 16.14 54.60 -9.73
C GLY A 19 15.27 54.32 -8.51
N ALA A 20 14.65 55.35 -7.92
CA ALA A 20 13.75 55.19 -6.79
C ALA A 20 12.47 54.42 -7.16
N TRP A 21 11.91 54.67 -8.35
CA TRP A 21 10.73 53.98 -8.84
C TRP A 21 11.02 52.51 -9.17
N ALA A 22 12.15 52.23 -9.83
CA ALA A 22 12.64 50.88 -10.08
C ALA A 22 12.91 50.12 -8.77
N ALA A 23 13.55 50.76 -7.78
CA ALA A 23 13.79 50.16 -6.47
C ALA A 23 12.48 49.88 -5.71
N ARG A 24 11.44 50.71 -5.87
CA ARG A 24 10.12 50.47 -5.28
C ARG A 24 9.36 49.35 -5.98
N ALA A 25 9.44 49.27 -7.31
CA ALA A 25 8.85 48.20 -8.10
C ALA A 25 9.57 46.84 -7.89
N ALA A 26 10.86 46.88 -7.56
CA ALA A 26 11.64 45.70 -7.20
C ALA A 26 11.33 45.14 -5.79
N ARG A 27 10.61 45.90 -4.93
CA ARG A 27 10.13 45.35 -3.66
C ARG A 27 9.03 44.34 -3.97
N ARG A 28 9.24 43.09 -3.55
CA ARG A 28 8.27 42.00 -3.71
C ARG A 28 6.90 42.48 -3.31
N THR A 29 5.94 42.30 -4.21
CA THR A 29 4.56 42.68 -3.90
C THR A 29 3.97 41.63 -2.96
N PRO A 30 3.11 41.99 -2.00
CA PRO A 30 2.49 41.03 -1.07
C PRO A 30 1.65 39.95 -1.80
N ARG A 31 1.31 40.18 -3.07
CA ARG A 31 0.65 39.20 -3.94
C ARG A 31 1.61 38.13 -4.46
N GLN A 32 2.88 38.45 -4.66
CA GLN A 32 3.92 37.49 -5.03
C GLN A 32 4.29 36.59 -3.85
N GLU A 33 4.48 37.17 -2.66
CA GLU A 33 4.74 36.40 -1.43
C GLU A 33 3.64 35.38 -1.15
N LYS A 34 2.37 35.80 -1.23
CA LYS A 34 1.23 34.88 -1.09
C LYS A 34 1.22 33.76 -2.15
N ARG A 35 1.63 34.06 -3.39
CA ARG A 35 1.68 33.05 -4.46
C ARG A 35 2.76 32.02 -4.17
N ASP A 36 3.93 32.45 -3.73
CA ASP A 36 5.03 31.56 -3.37
C ASP A 36 4.66 30.67 -2.17
N ASP A 37 3.93 31.22 -1.19
CA ASP A 37 3.39 30.44 -0.05
C ASP A 37 2.40 29.37 -0.50
N PHE A 38 1.47 29.71 -1.41
CA PHE A 38 0.52 28.74 -1.96
C PHE A 38 1.22 27.66 -2.79
N THR A 39 2.24 28.03 -3.58
CA THR A 39 3.06 27.07 -4.31
C THR A 39 3.77 26.13 -3.35
N ALA A 40 4.41 26.66 -2.30
CA ALA A 40 5.11 25.86 -1.30
C ALA A 40 4.17 24.89 -0.56
N ILE A 41 2.96 25.33 -0.20
CA ILE A 41 1.93 24.47 0.41
C ILE A 41 1.48 23.39 -0.58
N THR A 42 1.24 23.76 -1.84
CA THR A 42 0.78 22.83 -2.88
C THR A 42 1.82 21.75 -3.15
N ASP A 43 3.09 22.11 -3.26
CA ASP A 43 4.19 21.17 -3.46
C ASP A 43 4.33 20.20 -2.27
N ARG A 44 4.18 20.71 -1.05
CA ARG A 44 4.17 19.88 0.16
C ARG A 44 2.99 18.90 0.17
N LEU A 45 1.78 19.37 -0.14
CA LEU A 45 0.59 18.53 -0.20
C LEU A 45 0.71 17.47 -1.29
N ASN A 46 1.24 17.82 -2.47
CA ASN A 46 1.50 16.86 -3.54
C ASN A 46 2.49 15.78 -3.11
N GLY A 47 3.57 16.16 -2.39
CA GLY A 47 4.52 15.20 -1.84
C GLY A 47 3.93 14.32 -0.73
N GLU A 48 2.97 14.82 0.05
CA GLU A 48 2.22 14.02 1.02
C GLU A 48 1.25 13.04 0.33
N ILE A 49 0.54 13.50 -0.70
CA ILE A 49 -0.35 12.66 -1.52
C ILE A 49 0.43 11.53 -2.19
N GLU A 50 1.60 11.81 -2.79
CA GLU A 50 2.41 10.78 -3.43
C GLU A 50 2.92 9.74 -2.41
N ARG A 51 3.32 10.19 -1.22
CA ARG A 51 3.72 9.28 -0.12
C ARG A 51 2.56 8.42 0.35
N HIS A 52 1.37 8.98 0.46
CA HIS A 52 0.17 8.23 0.82
C HIS A 52 -0.23 7.25 -0.28
N ALA A 53 -0.17 7.64 -1.55
CA ALA A 53 -0.44 6.75 -2.69
C ALA A 53 0.50 5.53 -2.68
N LYS A 54 1.80 5.74 -2.47
CA LYS A 54 2.79 4.65 -2.34
C LYS A 54 2.49 3.73 -1.15
N ARG A 55 2.06 4.30 -0.02
CA ARG A 55 1.68 3.51 1.17
C ARG A 55 0.41 2.69 0.92
N ILE A 56 -0.57 3.25 0.22
CA ILE A 56 -1.79 2.54 -0.16
C ILE A 56 -1.47 1.37 -1.08
N ASP A 57 -0.67 1.58 -2.13
CA ASP A 57 -0.24 0.50 -3.05
C ASP A 57 0.48 -0.63 -2.30
N LEU A 58 1.39 -0.29 -1.38
CA LEU A 58 2.06 -1.30 -0.54
C LEU A 58 1.07 -2.07 0.35
N LEU A 59 0.11 -1.39 0.96
CA LEU A 59 -0.91 -2.02 1.80
C LEU A 59 -1.82 -2.93 0.97
N GLN A 60 -2.18 -2.52 -0.24
CA GLN A 60 -3.01 -3.31 -1.14
C GLN A 60 -2.29 -4.61 -1.52
N ARG A 61 -1.02 -4.54 -1.95
CA ARG A 61 -0.23 -5.74 -2.23
C ARG A 61 -0.10 -6.69 -1.04
N ARG A 62 -0.02 -6.14 0.18
CA ARG A 62 0.01 -6.96 1.41
C ARG A 62 -1.35 -7.59 1.71
N ALA A 63 -2.45 -6.90 1.41
CA ALA A 63 -3.79 -7.45 1.54
C ALA A 63 -3.98 -8.61 0.56
N ASP A 64 -3.61 -8.43 -0.72
CA ASP A 64 -3.70 -9.47 -1.75
C ASP A 64 -2.90 -10.73 -1.33
N GLN A 65 -1.66 -10.55 -0.85
CA GLN A 65 -0.86 -11.66 -0.33
C GLN A 65 -1.45 -12.34 0.91
N ALA A 66 -2.16 -11.58 1.76
CA ALA A 66 -2.80 -12.15 2.94
C ALA A 66 -4.04 -12.97 2.55
N GLU A 67 -4.81 -12.50 1.57
CA GLU A 67 -5.95 -13.20 1.00
C GLU A 67 -5.53 -14.53 0.35
N GLU A 68 -4.49 -14.52 -0.48
CA GLU A 68 -3.95 -15.74 -1.09
C GLU A 68 -3.51 -16.78 -0.04
N ARG A 69 -2.90 -16.33 1.06
CA ARG A 69 -2.49 -17.21 2.16
C ARG A 69 -3.69 -17.74 2.95
N ALA A 70 -4.72 -16.92 3.14
CA ALA A 70 -5.95 -17.35 3.82
C ALA A 70 -6.65 -18.41 2.97
N ASP A 71 -6.84 -18.18 1.68
CA ASP A 71 -7.41 -19.14 0.74
C ASP A 71 -6.65 -20.48 0.75
N HIS A 72 -5.33 -20.42 0.75
CA HIS A 72 -4.51 -21.62 0.83
C HIS A 72 -4.67 -22.34 2.17
N ALA A 73 -4.71 -21.61 3.28
CA ALA A 73 -4.92 -22.17 4.60
C ALA A 73 -6.30 -22.83 4.72
N ASP A 74 -7.35 -22.20 4.19
CA ASP A 74 -8.72 -22.73 4.21
C ASP A 74 -8.82 -24.05 3.44
N ARG A 75 -8.24 -24.13 2.23
CA ARG A 75 -8.18 -25.39 1.46
C ARG A 75 -7.45 -26.50 2.22
N ARG A 76 -6.36 -26.16 2.92
CA ARG A 76 -5.63 -27.14 3.75
C ARG A 76 -6.44 -27.58 4.96
N LEU A 77 -7.18 -26.67 5.60
CA LEU A 77 -8.08 -27.00 6.70
C LEU A 77 -9.21 -27.92 6.23
N GLU A 78 -9.81 -27.66 5.06
CA GLU A 78 -10.82 -28.54 4.46
C GLU A 78 -10.27 -29.96 4.21
N GLY A 79 -9.08 -30.06 3.64
CA GLY A 79 -8.42 -31.36 3.41
C GLY A 79 -8.09 -32.10 4.72
N ALA A 80 -7.59 -31.38 5.73
CA ALA A 80 -7.32 -31.93 7.04
C ALA A 80 -8.59 -32.39 7.76
N MET A 81 -9.68 -31.61 7.68
CA MET A 81 -10.99 -32.01 8.22
C MET A 81 -11.52 -33.27 7.53
N ALA A 82 -11.39 -33.36 6.20
CA ALA A 82 -11.77 -34.56 5.47
C ALA A 82 -10.96 -35.79 5.90
N ALA A 83 -9.66 -35.61 6.15
CA ALA A 83 -8.79 -36.68 6.66
C ALA A 83 -9.19 -37.13 8.06
N VAL A 84 -9.42 -36.19 8.98
CA VAL A 84 -9.87 -36.50 10.34
C VAL A 84 -11.21 -37.22 10.32
N ALA A 85 -12.18 -36.74 9.54
CA ALA A 85 -13.49 -37.37 9.41
C ALA A 85 -13.38 -38.81 8.89
N TYR A 86 -12.58 -39.02 7.84
CA TYR A 86 -12.30 -40.35 7.30
C TYR A 86 -11.68 -41.28 8.34
N LEU A 87 -10.67 -40.81 9.08
CA LEU A 87 -10.00 -41.61 10.10
C LEU A 87 -10.94 -41.95 11.27
N ILE A 88 -11.77 -41.01 11.71
CA ILE A 88 -12.77 -41.25 12.76
C ILE A 88 -13.74 -42.35 12.32
N ASP A 89 -14.27 -42.26 11.10
CA ASP A 89 -15.18 -43.26 10.56
C ASP A 89 -14.49 -44.63 10.45
N ARG A 90 -13.25 -44.65 9.95
CA ARG A 90 -12.44 -45.88 9.86
C ARG A 90 -12.21 -46.53 11.23
N VAL A 91 -11.82 -45.76 12.24
CA VAL A 91 -11.59 -46.27 13.60
C VAL A 91 -12.89 -46.78 14.21
N ARG A 92 -14.01 -46.07 14.02
CA ARG A 92 -15.33 -46.52 14.49
C ARG A 92 -15.73 -47.84 13.82
N GLY A 93 -15.60 -47.93 12.50
CA GLY A 93 -15.88 -49.15 11.74
C GLY A 93 -15.04 -50.34 12.21
N LEU A 94 -13.73 -50.14 12.39
CA LEU A 94 -12.83 -51.17 12.91
C LEU A 94 -13.19 -51.58 14.34
N SER A 95 -13.46 -50.63 15.23
CA SER A 95 -13.82 -50.93 16.63
C SER A 95 -15.14 -51.69 16.73
N GLY A 96 -16.14 -51.33 15.91
CA GLY A 96 -17.41 -52.03 15.81
C GLY A 96 -17.22 -53.46 15.29
N TYR A 97 -16.37 -53.63 14.29
CA TYR A 97 -16.03 -54.93 13.73
C TYR A 97 -15.27 -55.85 14.71
N ILE A 98 -14.26 -55.32 15.41
CA ILE A 98 -13.52 -56.08 16.44
C ILE A 98 -14.47 -56.53 17.55
N ARG A 99 -15.41 -55.68 17.97
CA ARG A 99 -16.41 -56.03 18.97
C ARG A 99 -17.39 -57.11 18.51
N SER A 100 -17.68 -57.18 17.20
CA SER A 100 -18.71 -58.08 16.69
C SER A 100 -18.20 -59.46 16.29
N THR A 101 -17.00 -59.57 15.72
CA THR A 101 -16.56 -60.84 15.10
C THR A 101 -15.08 -61.19 15.29
N GLY A 102 -14.20 -60.24 15.63
CA GLY A 102 -12.79 -60.52 15.93
C GLY A 102 -11.96 -61.15 14.80
N MET A 103 -12.44 -61.11 13.55
CA MET A 103 -11.80 -61.70 12.36
C MET A 103 -11.00 -60.64 11.57
N GLU A 104 -10.70 -60.88 10.28
CA GLU A 104 -9.90 -59.96 9.46
C GLU A 104 -10.64 -58.63 9.17
N PRO A 105 -10.03 -57.47 9.47
CA PRO A 105 -10.73 -56.18 9.41
C PRO A 105 -11.28 -55.86 8.01
N PRO A 106 -12.46 -55.21 7.92
CA PRO A 106 -13.08 -54.88 6.65
C PRO A 106 -12.15 -53.98 5.82
N ALA A 107 -12.18 -54.14 4.50
CA ALA A 107 -11.39 -53.33 3.58
C ALA A 107 -11.62 -51.83 3.85
N ALA A 108 -10.55 -51.04 3.75
CA ALA A 108 -10.64 -49.60 3.96
C ALA A 108 -11.50 -48.96 2.85
N ALA A 109 -12.41 -48.07 3.23
CA ALA A 109 -13.12 -47.23 2.29
C ALA A 109 -12.12 -46.37 1.50
N PRO A 110 -12.41 -45.99 0.24
CA PRO A 110 -11.51 -45.16 -0.54
C PRO A 110 -11.26 -43.82 0.15
N ILE A 111 -10.00 -43.39 0.19
CA ILE A 111 -9.61 -42.12 0.81
C ILE A 111 -10.16 -40.94 -0.02
N PRO A 112 -10.88 -39.99 0.60
CA PRO A 112 -11.34 -38.79 -0.09
C PRO A 112 -10.18 -38.01 -0.71
N THR A 113 -10.37 -37.47 -1.93
CA THR A 113 -9.29 -36.79 -2.67
C THR A 113 -8.63 -35.66 -1.87
N ALA A 114 -9.43 -34.84 -1.18
CA ALA A 114 -8.94 -33.75 -0.32
C ALA A 114 -8.14 -34.23 0.90
N ALA A 115 -8.39 -35.46 1.36
CA ALA A 115 -7.72 -36.05 2.51
C ALA A 115 -6.42 -36.78 2.16
N ARG A 116 -6.19 -37.08 0.87
CA ARG A 116 -5.04 -37.91 0.43
C ARG A 116 -3.71 -37.30 0.82
N GLU A 117 -3.54 -35.99 0.64
CA GLU A 117 -2.31 -35.25 0.99
C GLU A 117 -1.96 -35.40 2.49
N PHE A 118 -2.97 -35.55 3.35
CA PHE A 118 -2.78 -35.63 4.80
C PHE A 118 -2.66 -37.06 5.33
N ILE A 119 -3.17 -38.05 4.59
CA ILE A 119 -3.18 -39.47 5.00
C ILE A 119 -2.02 -40.24 4.37
N ASN A 120 -1.82 -40.05 3.07
CA ASN A 120 -0.69 -40.64 2.37
C ASN A 120 0.46 -39.64 2.49
N ASN A 121 1.24 -39.77 3.55
CA ASN A 121 2.43 -38.96 3.83
C ASN A 121 3.59 -39.32 2.84
N ASP A 122 3.28 -39.41 1.56
CA ASP A 122 4.27 -39.63 0.50
C ASP A 122 4.81 -38.25 0.08
N MET A 123 5.94 -37.88 0.69
CA MET A 123 6.92 -37.00 0.05
C MET A 123 7.73 -37.79 -0.99
#